data_AF-A0A1H6MMU5-F1
#
_entry.id   AF-A0A1H6MMU5-F1
#
_cell.length_a   1.000
_cell.length_b   1.000
_cell.length_c   1.000
_cell.angle_alpha   90.00
_cell.angle_beta   90.00
_cell.angle_gamma   90.00
#
_symmetry.space_group_name_H-M   'P 1'
#
loop_
_entity.id
_entity.type
_entity.pdbx_description
1 polymer ?
#
loop_
_entity_poly.entity_id
_entity_poly.type
_entity_poly.pdbx_seq_one_letter_code
_entity_poly.pdbx_strand_id
1 'polypeptide(L)'
;MKKNLMLCSIAFLAACTNEPSEGVGVFNNSNEVSTNQLKSVNSDYQPTIDDSIDQLFYDYVNSNLFINTTIAQNELNAKLRFNGDYDDIDTYYKLTTWVASNLDSTEFSDYDEAILEINTVLNLVGQKYEEFPEVFSYIEDAPISQVKVRVEKWLFPENTTTTTGPCEYTFGTCKDGVSDKYVTTLKELKDSEDGIEKYNGANNAENEYNKGMNKCKDDYKKSLLNGQSFK
;
A
#
# COMPACT_ATOMS: atom_id res chain seq x y z
N MET A 1 2.77 -9.81 74.29
CA MET A 1 1.93 -9.04 73.35
C MET A 1 1.32 -10.00 72.33
N LYS A 2 0.01 -9.91 72.11
CA LYS A 2 -0.74 -10.64 71.06
C LYS A 2 -0.44 -10.04 69.69
N LYS A 3 -0.47 -10.86 68.62
CA LYS A 3 -1.23 -10.59 67.39
C LYS A 3 -1.29 -11.84 66.49
N ASN A 4 -2.47 -12.03 65.93
CA ASN A 4 -2.98 -13.19 65.20
C ASN A 4 -2.77 -13.07 63.68
N LEU A 5 -2.61 -14.24 63.04
CA LEU A 5 -3.23 -14.74 61.80
C LEU A 5 -3.42 -13.80 60.59
N MET A 6 -2.98 -14.24 59.39
CA MET A 6 -3.87 -14.35 58.21
C MET A 6 -3.27 -15.23 57.10
N LEU A 7 -4.04 -16.24 56.67
CA LEU A 7 -3.86 -17.02 55.44
C LEU A 7 -4.42 -16.24 54.24
N CYS A 8 -3.87 -16.47 53.03
CA CYS A 8 -4.68 -16.68 51.83
C CYS A 8 -3.86 -17.31 50.70
N SER A 9 -4.40 -18.42 50.17
CA SER A 9 -3.95 -19.19 49.02
C SER A 9 -4.19 -18.45 47.69
N ILE A 10 -3.37 -18.74 46.68
CA ILE A 10 -3.83 -18.90 45.29
C ILE A 10 -3.21 -20.18 44.75
N ALA A 11 -4.06 -21.05 44.22
CA ALA A 11 -3.72 -22.32 43.60
C ALA A 11 -3.92 -22.24 42.08
N PHE A 12 -3.29 -23.20 41.39
CA PHE A 12 -3.69 -23.80 40.09
C PHE A 12 -3.37 -22.97 38.82
N LEU A 13 -2.87 -23.51 37.68
CA LEU A 13 -2.67 -24.88 37.20
C LEU A 13 -1.64 -24.92 36.03
N ALA A 14 -0.90 -26.02 36.02
CA ALA A 14 -0.56 -26.90 34.89
C ALA A 14 0.13 -26.35 33.62
N ALA A 15 1.41 -26.69 33.52
CA ALA A 15 2.08 -27.02 32.27
C ALA A 15 1.48 -28.30 31.65
N CYS A 16 1.32 -28.30 30.33
CA CYS A 16 1.30 -29.52 29.53
C CYS A 16 2.41 -29.43 28.49
N THR A 17 3.46 -30.20 28.75
CA THR A 17 4.48 -30.67 27.82
C THR A 17 3.85 -31.48 26.69
N ASN A 18 4.51 -31.53 25.53
CA ASN A 18 4.91 -32.76 24.82
C ASN A 18 5.73 -32.41 23.56
N GLU A 19 7.05 -32.56 23.65
CA GLU A 19 7.89 -33.08 22.57
C GLU A 19 7.87 -34.64 22.63
N PRO A 20 8.49 -35.43 21.72
CA PRO A 20 9.09 -35.12 20.40
C PRO A 20 8.66 -36.12 19.29
N SER A 21 8.95 -35.82 18.02
CA SER A 21 9.28 -36.87 17.05
C SER A 21 10.35 -36.38 16.08
N GLU A 22 11.50 -37.04 16.13
CA GLU A 22 12.67 -36.81 15.30
C GLU A 22 12.46 -37.22 13.83
N GLY A 23 13.10 -36.46 12.93
CA GLY A 23 13.77 -36.97 11.74
C GLY A 23 12.98 -36.97 10.43
N VAL A 24 13.26 -36.00 9.55
CA VAL A 24 13.95 -36.18 8.25
C VAL A 24 14.38 -34.79 7.76
N GLY A 25 15.68 -34.59 7.54
CA GLY A 25 16.21 -33.36 6.99
C GLY A 25 15.87 -33.19 5.51
N VAL A 26 15.39 -32.00 5.15
CA VAL A 26 15.51 -31.43 3.80
C VAL A 26 15.81 -29.94 3.99
N PHE A 27 17.04 -29.54 3.67
CA PHE A 27 17.36 -28.15 3.39
C PHE A 27 16.48 -27.69 2.24
N ASN A 28 15.63 -26.66 2.43
CA ASN A 28 15.07 -25.89 1.32
C ASN A 28 14.64 -24.48 1.77
N ASN A 29 15.33 -23.50 1.20
CA ASN A 29 15.01 -22.08 1.01
C ASN A 29 14.05 -21.38 1.98
N SER A 30 14.63 -20.59 2.87
CA SER A 30 14.00 -19.50 3.61
C SER A 30 13.69 -18.28 2.71
N ASN A 31 12.74 -18.42 1.77
CA ASN A 31 12.15 -17.32 1.00
C ASN A 31 10.59 -17.34 1.00
N GLU A 32 9.95 -18.22 1.76
CA GLU A 32 8.47 -18.40 1.75
C GLU A 32 7.72 -17.66 2.87
N VAL A 33 8.35 -16.75 3.61
CA VAL A 33 7.69 -16.11 4.77
C VAL A 33 6.93 -14.80 4.43
N SER A 34 7.12 -14.20 3.24
CA SER A 34 6.50 -12.89 2.94
C SER A 34 5.45 -12.87 1.81
N THR A 35 5.25 -13.94 1.05
CA THR A 35 4.29 -13.95 -0.07
C THR A 35 2.83 -14.25 0.33
N ASN A 36 2.60 -14.84 1.50
CA ASN A 36 1.24 -15.17 1.97
C ASN A 36 0.53 -14.01 2.68
N GLN A 37 1.24 -12.95 3.07
CA GLN A 37 0.61 -11.81 3.76
C GLN A 37 -0.08 -10.83 2.81
N LEU A 38 0.32 -10.77 1.52
CA LEU A 38 -0.35 -9.92 0.52
C LEU A 38 -1.40 -10.65 -0.32
N LYS A 39 -1.29 -11.98 -0.49
CA LYS A 39 -2.38 -12.79 -1.06
C LYS A 39 -3.65 -12.84 -0.19
N SER A 40 -3.63 -12.22 0.99
CA SER A 40 -4.72 -12.21 1.97
C SER A 40 -5.24 -10.79 2.31
N VAL A 41 -4.91 -9.76 1.54
CA VAL A 41 -5.56 -8.45 1.69
C VAL A 41 -6.88 -8.49 0.89
N ASN A 42 -7.95 -8.94 1.57
CA ASN A 42 -9.35 -9.11 1.13
C ASN A 42 -9.76 -10.54 0.71
N SER A 43 -9.96 -11.44 1.68
CA SER A 43 -10.64 -12.72 1.44
C SER A 43 -12.15 -12.59 1.18
N ASP A 44 -12.75 -11.43 1.42
CA ASP A 44 -14.22 -11.31 1.48
C ASP A 44 -14.84 -10.59 0.28
N TYR A 45 -14.03 -9.95 -0.58
CA TYR A 45 -14.51 -9.29 -1.79
C TYR A 45 -13.46 -9.36 -2.89
N GLN A 46 -13.77 -10.12 -3.94
CA GLN A 46 -13.08 -10.03 -5.22
C GLN A 46 -14.03 -9.32 -6.20
N PRO A 47 -13.64 -8.18 -6.79
CA PRO A 47 -14.40 -7.56 -7.86
C PRO A 47 -14.69 -8.55 -8.98
N THR A 48 -15.86 -8.47 -9.61
CA THR A 48 -16.17 -9.29 -10.79
C THR A 48 -15.35 -8.84 -11.99
N ILE A 49 -14.97 -9.75 -12.89
CA ILE A 49 -14.35 -9.39 -14.17
C ILE A 49 -15.48 -9.19 -15.17
N ASP A 50 -15.73 -7.94 -15.59
CA ASP A 50 -16.89 -7.61 -16.44
C ASP A 50 -16.51 -7.54 -17.93
N ASP A 51 -15.23 -7.30 -18.25
CA ASP A 51 -14.71 -7.21 -19.62
C ASP A 51 -13.20 -7.50 -19.71
N SER A 52 -12.63 -7.38 -20.92
CA SER A 52 -11.22 -7.62 -21.16
C SER A 52 -10.29 -6.62 -20.49
N ILE A 53 -10.72 -5.38 -20.26
CA ILE A 53 -9.90 -4.38 -19.56
C ILE A 53 -9.83 -4.74 -18.08
N ASP A 54 -10.94 -5.20 -17.49
CA ASP A 54 -10.91 -5.77 -16.14
C ASP A 54 -9.94 -6.95 -16.03
N GLN A 55 -9.90 -7.83 -17.03
CA GLN A 55 -8.96 -8.94 -17.04
C GLN A 55 -7.50 -8.46 -17.01
N LEU A 56 -7.15 -7.41 -17.78
CA LEU A 56 -5.81 -6.81 -17.76
C LEU A 56 -5.42 -6.31 -16.37
N PHE A 57 -6.32 -5.58 -15.72
CA PHE A 57 -6.07 -5.06 -14.38
C PHE A 57 -6.03 -6.18 -13.33
N TYR A 58 -6.91 -7.18 -13.43
CA TYR A 58 -6.90 -8.36 -12.58
C TYR A 58 -5.55 -9.10 -12.67
N ASP A 59 -5.06 -9.37 -13.87
CA ASP A 59 -3.80 -10.08 -14.07
C ASP A 59 -2.61 -9.27 -13.53
N TYR A 60 -2.64 -7.95 -13.72
CA TYR A 60 -1.64 -7.04 -13.17
C TYR A 60 -1.61 -7.03 -11.64
N VAL A 61 -2.73 -6.77 -10.96
CA VAL A 61 -2.76 -6.66 -9.49
C VAL A 61 -2.53 -7.99 -8.77
N ASN A 62 -2.78 -9.11 -9.46
CA ASN A 62 -2.50 -10.45 -8.94
C ASN A 62 -1.11 -10.98 -9.32
N SER A 63 -0.30 -10.20 -10.04
CA SER A 63 1.06 -10.59 -10.41
C SER A 63 2.02 -10.53 -9.21
N ASN A 64 3.03 -11.40 -9.21
CA ASN A 64 4.10 -11.34 -8.21
C ASN A 64 4.86 -10.01 -8.29
N LEU A 65 5.00 -9.44 -9.48
CA LEU A 65 5.70 -8.17 -9.67
C LEU A 65 4.96 -7.02 -9.00
N PHE A 66 3.64 -6.93 -9.15
CA PHE A 66 2.82 -5.94 -8.45
C PHE A 66 2.94 -6.09 -6.94
N ILE A 67 2.81 -7.33 -6.43
CA ILE A 67 2.93 -7.65 -5.00
C ILE A 67 4.30 -7.23 -4.47
N ASN A 68 5.39 -7.62 -5.13
CA ASN A 68 6.76 -7.31 -4.72
C ASN A 68 7.04 -5.79 -4.76
N THR A 69 6.52 -5.10 -5.78
CA THR A 69 6.65 -3.64 -5.87
C THR A 69 5.93 -2.98 -4.71
N THR A 70 4.71 -3.42 -4.40
CA THR A 70 3.91 -2.89 -3.28
C THR A 70 4.63 -3.10 -1.94
N ILE A 71 5.25 -4.26 -1.71
CA ILE A 71 6.07 -4.52 -0.51
C ILE A 71 7.21 -3.50 -0.43
N ALA A 72 8.02 -3.43 -1.48
CA ALA A 72 9.21 -2.57 -1.51
C ALA A 72 8.85 -1.09 -1.35
N GLN A 73 7.76 -0.63 -1.96
CA GLN A 73 7.23 0.73 -1.79
C GLN A 73 6.82 1.00 -0.34
N ASN A 74 6.11 0.07 0.30
CA ASN A 74 5.71 0.22 1.70
C ASN A 74 6.91 0.25 2.65
N GLU A 75 7.91 -0.60 2.42
CA GLU A 75 9.17 -0.62 3.18
C GLU A 75 9.95 0.69 3.00
N LEU A 76 10.11 1.15 1.75
CA LEU A 76 10.77 2.41 1.44
C LEU A 76 10.07 3.60 2.10
N ASN A 77 8.74 3.68 2.01
CA ASN A 77 7.96 4.77 2.61
C ASN A 77 8.04 4.77 4.14
N ALA A 78 8.02 3.58 4.76
CA ALA A 78 8.18 3.45 6.21
C ALA A 78 9.55 3.99 6.65
N LYS A 79 10.62 3.69 5.91
CA LYS A 79 11.97 4.20 6.21
C LYS A 79 12.14 5.68 5.88
N LEU A 80 11.56 6.16 4.78
CA LEU A 80 11.60 7.57 4.38
C LEU A 80 10.97 8.48 5.45
N ARG A 81 9.91 8.02 6.13
CA ARG A 81 9.14 8.80 7.12
C ARG A 81 8.67 10.17 6.58
N PHE A 82 8.50 10.26 5.26
CA PHE A 82 8.13 11.50 4.60
C PHE A 82 6.64 11.82 4.84
N ASN A 83 6.38 12.91 5.57
CA ASN A 83 5.03 13.38 5.86
C ASN A 83 4.62 14.61 5.05
N GLY A 84 5.52 15.15 4.22
CA GLY A 84 5.33 16.36 3.42
C GLY A 84 4.46 16.15 2.18
N ASP A 85 4.57 17.09 1.23
CA ASP A 85 3.92 17.03 -0.07
C ASP A 85 4.82 16.26 -1.06
N TYR A 86 4.30 15.25 -1.75
CA TYR A 86 5.13 14.47 -2.67
C TYR A 86 5.54 15.28 -3.91
N ASP A 87 4.85 16.39 -4.19
CA ASP A 87 5.29 17.39 -5.19
C ASP A 87 6.67 18.01 -4.83
N ASP A 88 7.06 18.00 -3.54
CA ASP A 88 8.38 18.46 -3.09
C ASP A 88 9.51 17.47 -3.40
N ILE A 89 9.17 16.19 -3.64
CA ILE A 89 10.09 15.07 -3.94
C ILE A 89 9.71 14.32 -5.23
N ASP A 90 9.02 15.01 -6.14
CA ASP A 90 8.43 14.46 -7.37
C ASP A 90 9.46 13.91 -8.38
N THR A 91 10.71 14.38 -8.32
CA THR A 91 11.82 13.89 -9.15
C THR A 91 12.82 13.05 -8.37
N TYR A 92 13.55 12.18 -9.08
CA TYR A 92 14.63 11.38 -8.47
C TYR A 92 15.67 12.29 -7.80
N TYR A 93 16.04 13.38 -8.46
CA TYR A 93 16.95 14.37 -7.89
C TYR A 93 16.42 15.01 -6.61
N LYS A 94 15.15 15.44 -6.59
CA LYS A 94 14.55 16.06 -5.40
C LYS A 94 14.43 15.06 -4.25
N LEU A 95 13.97 13.84 -4.51
CA LEU A 95 13.87 12.77 -3.52
C LEU A 95 15.23 12.48 -2.87
N THR A 96 16.25 12.23 -3.70
CA THR A 96 17.60 11.89 -3.20
C THR A 96 18.26 13.07 -2.48
N THR A 97 18.05 14.30 -2.95
CA THR A 97 18.51 15.52 -2.25
C THR A 97 17.81 15.70 -0.90
N TRP A 98 16.49 15.43 -0.85
CA TRP A 98 15.74 15.49 0.40
C TRP A 98 16.25 14.45 1.39
N VAL A 99 16.47 13.20 0.97
CA VAL A 99 17.05 12.14 1.81
C VAL A 99 18.42 12.55 2.33
N ALA A 100 19.32 13.04 1.46
CA ALA A 100 20.64 13.50 1.87
C ALA A 100 20.59 14.59 2.95
N SER A 101 19.59 15.48 2.85
CA SER A 101 19.42 16.61 3.77
C SER A 101 18.68 16.24 5.07
N ASN A 102 17.98 15.11 5.09
CA ASN A 102 17.08 14.71 6.17
C ASN A 102 17.37 13.30 6.70
N LEU A 103 18.57 12.77 6.44
CA LEU A 103 18.95 11.39 6.78
C LEU A 103 18.66 11.05 8.26
N ASP A 104 18.97 11.97 9.18
CA ASP A 104 18.71 11.83 10.62
C ASP A 104 17.22 11.67 11.00
N SER A 105 16.31 12.02 10.11
CA SER A 105 14.85 11.87 10.30
C SER A 105 14.28 10.61 9.66
N THR A 106 15.07 9.91 8.85
CA THR A 106 14.72 8.65 8.19
C THR A 106 15.13 7.44 9.05
N GLU A 107 14.81 6.23 8.61
CA GLU A 107 15.31 4.99 9.22
C GLU A 107 16.50 4.37 8.46
N PHE A 108 17.03 5.05 7.43
CA PHE A 108 18.22 4.58 6.73
C PHE A 108 19.47 4.74 7.60
N SER A 109 20.36 3.75 7.54
CA SER A 109 21.64 3.79 8.26
C SER A 109 22.62 4.78 7.62
N ASP A 110 22.59 4.90 6.30
CA ASP A 110 23.36 5.87 5.54
C ASP A 110 22.66 6.24 4.22
N TYR A 111 23.25 7.21 3.51
CA TYR A 111 22.73 7.67 2.22
C TYR A 111 22.80 6.58 1.13
N ASP A 112 23.81 5.71 1.16
CA ASP A 112 24.00 4.69 0.13
C ASP A 112 22.93 3.58 0.25
N GLU A 113 22.55 3.19 1.47
CA GLU A 113 21.39 2.31 1.72
C GLU A 113 20.11 2.93 1.15
N ALA A 114 19.88 4.21 1.42
CA ALA A 114 18.67 4.88 0.93
C ALA A 114 18.61 4.90 -0.60
N ILE A 115 19.74 5.19 -1.27
CA ILE A 115 19.83 5.17 -2.73
C ILE A 115 19.63 3.77 -3.30
N LEU A 116 20.18 2.74 -2.63
CA LEU A 116 19.98 1.35 -3.04
C LEU A 116 18.50 0.96 -3.01
N GLU A 117 17.78 1.34 -1.95
CA GLU A 117 16.36 1.02 -1.81
C GLU A 117 15.47 1.81 -2.76
N ILE A 118 15.74 3.11 -2.94
CA ILE A 118 15.07 3.93 -3.96
C ILE A 118 15.22 3.27 -5.33
N ASN A 119 16.45 2.94 -5.73
CA ASN A 119 16.70 2.32 -7.02
C ASN A 119 16.08 0.92 -7.15
N THR A 120 15.98 0.17 -6.05
CA THR A 120 15.28 -1.12 -6.04
C THR A 120 13.81 -0.95 -6.37
N VAL A 121 13.13 0.02 -5.74
CA VAL A 121 11.73 0.35 -6.05
C VAL A 121 11.58 0.84 -7.49
N LEU A 122 12.42 1.77 -7.94
CA LEU A 122 12.34 2.31 -9.30
C LEU A 122 12.56 1.24 -10.37
N ASN A 123 13.47 0.29 -10.13
CA ASN A 123 13.68 -0.84 -11.02
C ASN A 123 12.44 -1.76 -11.08
N LEU A 124 11.80 -2.03 -9.94
CA LEU A 124 10.55 -2.80 -9.92
C LEU A 124 9.43 -2.08 -10.67
N VAL A 125 9.30 -0.76 -10.49
CA VAL A 125 8.35 0.06 -11.25
C VAL A 125 8.63 0.00 -12.74
N GLY A 126 9.89 0.12 -13.16
CA GLY A 126 10.28 -0.04 -14.57
C GLY A 126 9.88 -1.40 -15.14
N GLN A 127 10.12 -2.48 -14.39
CA GLN A 127 9.67 -3.81 -14.77
C GLN A 127 8.15 -3.89 -14.92
N LYS A 128 7.36 -3.18 -14.11
CA LYS A 128 5.89 -3.13 -14.27
C LYS A 128 5.52 -2.56 -15.64
N TYR A 129 6.15 -1.46 -16.04
CA TYR A 129 5.92 -0.84 -17.36
C TYR A 129 6.31 -1.76 -18.52
N GLU A 130 7.36 -2.56 -18.36
CA GLU A 130 7.82 -3.51 -19.38
C GLU A 130 6.96 -4.78 -19.47
N GLU A 131 6.54 -5.35 -18.34
CA GLU A 131 5.79 -6.61 -18.28
C GLU A 131 4.27 -6.41 -18.50
N PHE A 132 3.73 -5.25 -18.12
CA PHE A 132 2.31 -4.92 -18.24
C PHE A 132 2.05 -3.69 -19.14
N PRO A 133 2.62 -3.61 -20.35
CA PRO A 133 2.55 -2.41 -21.18
C PRO A 133 1.11 -2.05 -21.57
N GLU A 134 0.22 -3.04 -21.69
CA GLU A 134 -1.20 -2.84 -22.02
C GLU A 134 -1.96 -2.11 -20.90
N VAL A 135 -1.61 -2.36 -19.63
CA VAL A 135 -2.20 -1.66 -18.48
C VAL A 135 -1.79 -0.19 -18.48
N PHE A 136 -0.49 0.08 -18.63
CA PHE A 136 0.02 1.45 -18.63
C PHE A 136 -0.42 2.23 -19.87
N SER A 137 -0.44 1.62 -21.06
CA SER A 137 -1.02 2.25 -22.25
C SER A 137 -2.50 2.57 -22.06
N TYR A 138 -3.28 1.67 -21.46
CA TYR A 138 -4.69 1.98 -21.15
C TYR A 138 -4.84 3.17 -20.21
N ILE A 139 -4.05 3.22 -19.13
CA ILE A 139 -4.04 4.35 -18.18
C ILE A 139 -3.68 5.66 -18.89
N GLU A 140 -2.63 5.64 -19.72
CA GLU A 140 -2.11 6.82 -20.40
C GLU A 140 -3.06 7.32 -21.50
N ASP A 141 -3.73 6.42 -22.24
CA ASP A 141 -4.49 6.76 -23.45
C ASP A 141 -6.01 6.89 -23.25
N ALA A 142 -6.62 6.11 -22.36
CA ALA A 142 -8.07 6.11 -22.20
C ALA A 142 -8.59 7.36 -21.45
N PRO A 143 -9.85 7.78 -21.62
CA PRO A 143 -10.41 8.91 -20.85
C PRO A 143 -10.29 8.69 -19.34
N ILE A 144 -9.99 9.75 -18.57
CA ILE A 144 -9.81 9.68 -17.11
C ILE A 144 -10.98 8.95 -16.43
N SER A 145 -12.21 9.26 -16.83
CA SER A 145 -13.42 8.65 -16.28
C SER A 145 -13.49 7.12 -16.47
N GLN A 146 -12.86 6.57 -17.51
CA GLN A 146 -12.81 5.12 -17.73
C GLN A 146 -11.70 4.46 -16.91
N VAL A 147 -10.51 5.07 -16.90
CA VAL A 147 -9.36 4.56 -16.14
C VAL A 147 -9.67 4.54 -14.65
N LYS A 148 -10.27 5.62 -14.15
CA LYS A 148 -10.69 5.75 -12.75
C LYS A 148 -11.54 4.59 -12.26
N VAL A 149 -12.52 4.15 -13.07
CA VAL A 149 -13.37 3.01 -12.72
C VAL A 149 -12.54 1.75 -12.51
N ARG A 150 -11.49 1.53 -13.31
CA ARG A 150 -10.59 0.36 -13.18
C ARG A 150 -9.66 0.48 -12.00
N VAL A 151 -9.09 1.66 -11.76
CA VAL A 151 -8.21 1.94 -10.61
C VAL A 151 -8.94 1.68 -9.30
N GLU A 152 -10.13 2.26 -9.14
CA GLU A 152 -10.94 2.07 -7.92
C GLU A 152 -11.42 0.63 -7.74
N LYS A 153 -11.66 -0.07 -8.86
CA LYS A 153 -12.11 -1.46 -8.82
C LYS A 153 -10.98 -2.42 -8.44
N TRP A 154 -9.81 -2.28 -9.05
CA TRP A 154 -8.77 -3.33 -9.01
C TRP A 154 -7.57 -3.01 -8.16
N LEU A 155 -7.04 -1.79 -8.23
CA LEU A 155 -5.84 -1.45 -7.47
C LEU A 155 -6.21 -1.24 -5.99
N PHE A 156 -7.43 -0.76 -5.72
CA PHE A 156 -7.85 -0.40 -4.38
C PHE A 156 -9.30 -0.78 -4.08
N PRO A 157 -9.66 -2.08 -4.19
CA PRO A 157 -11.03 -2.53 -3.96
C PRO A 157 -11.47 -2.20 -2.53
N GLU A 158 -12.62 -1.56 -2.42
CA GLU A 158 -13.20 -1.18 -1.13
C GLU A 158 -14.40 -2.04 -0.77
N ASN A 159 -14.42 -2.49 0.49
CA ASN A 159 -15.56 -3.16 1.11
C ASN A 159 -16.39 -2.14 1.89
N THR A 160 -16.83 -1.05 1.25
CA THR A 160 -17.78 -0.16 1.91
C THR A 160 -19.16 -0.81 1.86
N THR A 161 -19.73 -1.04 3.05
CA THR A 161 -21.16 -1.38 3.14
C THR A 161 -21.93 -0.16 2.68
N THR A 162 -22.69 -0.33 1.60
CA THR A 162 -23.46 0.72 0.94
C THR A 162 -24.44 1.33 1.96
N THR A 163 -24.09 2.50 2.51
CA THR A 163 -25.02 3.30 3.30
C THR A 163 -25.33 4.56 2.52
N THR A 164 -26.60 4.86 2.31
CA THR A 164 -27.01 6.12 1.66
C THR A 164 -26.95 7.24 2.69
N GLY A 165 -26.07 8.23 2.50
CA GLY A 165 -25.99 9.37 3.42
C GLY A 165 -24.87 10.38 3.11
N PRO A 166 -24.81 11.51 3.84
CA PRO A 166 -23.80 12.55 3.63
C PRO A 166 -22.35 12.06 3.81
N CYS A 167 -22.12 11.09 4.70
CA CYS A 167 -20.82 10.47 4.91
C CYS A 167 -20.34 9.75 3.64
N GLU A 168 -21.23 8.97 3.01
CA GLU A 168 -20.96 8.24 1.77
C GLU A 168 -20.70 9.20 0.59
N TYR A 169 -21.50 10.26 0.46
CA TYR A 169 -21.28 11.28 -0.57
C TYR A 169 -19.92 11.97 -0.42
N THR A 170 -19.56 12.34 0.81
CA THR A 170 -18.27 12.98 1.12
C THR A 170 -17.11 12.04 0.80
N PHE A 171 -17.26 10.76 1.18
CA PHE A 171 -16.28 9.74 0.93
C PHE A 171 -16.10 9.48 -0.57
N GLY A 172 -17.20 9.33 -1.32
CA GLY A 172 -17.20 9.20 -2.78
C GLY A 172 -16.50 10.38 -3.46
N THR A 173 -16.81 11.61 -3.05
CA THR A 173 -16.15 12.83 -3.58
C THR A 173 -14.64 12.87 -3.26
N CYS A 174 -14.25 12.42 -2.06
CA CYS A 174 -12.84 12.35 -1.66
C CYS A 174 -12.08 11.32 -2.52
N LYS A 175 -12.62 10.11 -2.62
CA LYS A 175 -12.07 9.04 -3.48
C LYS A 175 -11.98 9.52 -4.92
N ASP A 176 -13.02 10.16 -5.41
CA ASP A 176 -13.08 10.69 -6.77
C ASP A 176 -11.91 11.61 -7.07
N GLY A 177 -11.63 12.57 -6.19
CA GLY A 177 -10.53 13.51 -6.34
C GLY A 177 -9.15 12.86 -6.25
N VAL A 178 -8.98 11.86 -5.37
CA VAL A 178 -7.72 11.12 -5.22
C VAL A 178 -7.44 10.26 -6.46
N SER A 179 -8.45 9.56 -6.98
CA SER A 179 -8.36 8.79 -8.24
C SER A 179 -8.10 9.69 -9.45
N ASP A 180 -8.77 10.84 -9.53
CA ASP A 180 -8.55 11.78 -10.63
C ASP A 180 -7.12 12.33 -10.62
N LYS A 181 -6.56 12.70 -9.44
CA LYS A 181 -5.16 13.13 -9.33
C LYS A 181 -4.21 12.03 -9.82
N TYR A 182 -4.36 10.81 -9.30
CA TYR A 182 -3.50 9.68 -9.67
C TYR A 182 -3.50 9.38 -11.17
N VAL A 183 -4.68 9.28 -11.77
CA VAL A 183 -4.80 9.01 -13.21
C VAL A 183 -4.24 10.17 -14.04
N THR A 184 -4.46 11.41 -13.61
CA THR A 184 -3.91 12.59 -14.29
C THR A 184 -2.38 12.58 -14.25
N THR A 185 -1.78 12.34 -13.09
CA THR A 185 -0.33 12.27 -12.95
C THR A 185 0.26 11.16 -13.82
N LEU A 186 -0.32 9.95 -13.82
CA LEU A 186 0.20 8.86 -14.68
C LEU A 186 0.10 9.20 -16.17
N LYS A 187 -0.95 9.92 -16.60
CA LYS A 187 -1.08 10.41 -17.97
C LYS A 187 -0.02 11.45 -18.33
N GLU A 188 0.28 12.37 -17.42
CA GLU A 188 1.31 13.40 -17.64
C GLU A 188 2.72 12.80 -17.76
N LEU A 189 2.96 11.64 -17.13
CA LEU A 189 4.22 10.91 -17.23
C LEU A 189 4.41 10.17 -18.56
N LYS A 190 3.38 10.10 -19.41
CA LYS A 190 3.46 9.48 -20.74
C LYS A 190 4.59 10.06 -21.57
N ASP A 191 4.75 11.38 -21.52
CA ASP A 191 5.69 12.15 -22.35
C ASP A 191 7.11 12.24 -21.73
N SER A 192 7.34 11.61 -20.57
CA SER A 192 8.68 11.59 -19.96
C SER A 192 9.61 10.65 -20.74
N GLU A 193 10.60 11.23 -21.41
CA GLU A 193 11.65 10.47 -22.11
C GLU A 193 12.68 9.84 -21.14
N ASP A 194 12.78 10.38 -19.92
CA ASP A 194 13.62 9.82 -18.86
C ASP A 194 12.84 8.74 -18.10
N GLY A 195 13.27 7.49 -18.24
CA GLY A 195 12.68 6.35 -17.56
C GLY A 195 12.76 6.44 -16.04
N ILE A 196 13.86 6.97 -15.49
CA ILE A 196 14.02 7.11 -14.03
C ILE A 196 13.01 8.11 -13.50
N GLU A 197 12.88 9.27 -14.16
CA GLU A 197 11.89 10.28 -13.74
C GLU A 197 10.46 9.80 -13.95
N LYS A 198 10.18 9.05 -15.04
CA LYS A 198 8.89 8.40 -15.26
C LYS A 198 8.54 7.43 -14.12
N TYR A 199 9.48 6.56 -13.74
CA TYR A 199 9.26 5.57 -12.69
C TYR A 199 9.16 6.20 -11.31
N ASN A 200 9.95 7.25 -11.05
CA ASN A 200 9.86 8.01 -9.80
C ASN A 200 8.53 8.75 -9.68
N GLY A 201 8.10 9.42 -10.75
CA GLY A 201 6.79 10.07 -10.82
C GLY A 201 5.65 9.08 -10.60
N ALA A 202 5.72 7.89 -11.22
CA ALA A 202 4.69 6.86 -11.06
C ALA A 202 4.66 6.30 -9.63
N ASN A 203 5.84 6.09 -9.02
CA ASN A 203 5.97 5.70 -7.62
C ASN A 203 5.36 6.76 -6.68
N ASN A 204 5.66 8.04 -6.91
CA ASN A 204 5.12 9.14 -6.12
C ASN A 204 3.60 9.26 -6.27
N ALA A 205 3.07 9.12 -7.48
CA ALA A 205 1.62 9.11 -7.72
C ALA A 205 0.92 7.99 -6.92
N GLU A 206 1.50 6.80 -6.89
CA GLU A 206 0.98 5.66 -6.11
C GLU A 206 1.02 5.94 -4.60
N ASN A 207 2.09 6.58 -4.10
CA ASN A 207 2.21 6.99 -2.71
C ASN A 207 1.18 8.06 -2.31
N GLU A 208 1.00 9.07 -3.15
CA GLU A 208 -0.01 10.12 -2.94
C GLU A 208 -1.42 9.55 -2.93
N TYR A 209 -1.71 8.63 -3.86
CA TYR A 209 -2.99 7.95 -3.92
C TYR A 209 -3.24 7.18 -2.62
N ASN A 210 -2.27 6.37 -2.16
CA ASN A 210 -2.37 5.61 -0.93
C ASN A 210 -2.60 6.50 0.30
N LYS A 211 -1.84 7.60 0.41
CA LYS A 211 -2.00 8.60 1.48
C LYS A 211 -3.39 9.25 1.42
N GLY A 212 -3.83 9.66 0.24
CA GLY A 212 -5.13 10.27 -0.02
C GLY A 212 -6.28 9.34 0.35
N MET A 213 -6.24 8.08 -0.10
CA MET A 213 -7.26 7.09 0.20
C MET A 213 -7.34 6.74 1.68
N ASN A 214 -6.20 6.61 2.37
CA ASN A 214 -6.18 6.40 3.81
C ASN A 214 -6.84 7.57 4.55
N LYS A 215 -6.55 8.81 4.13
CA LYS A 215 -7.22 10.00 4.64
C LYS A 215 -8.73 9.97 4.39
N CYS A 216 -9.17 9.65 3.16
CA CYS A 216 -10.59 9.53 2.84
C CYS A 216 -11.29 8.50 3.76
N LYS A 217 -10.66 7.34 3.97
CA LYS A 217 -11.19 6.27 4.85
C LYS A 217 -11.28 6.72 6.31
N ASP A 218 -10.27 7.42 6.81
CA ASP A 218 -10.27 7.91 8.18
C ASP A 218 -11.32 9.01 8.41
N ASP A 219 -11.46 9.93 7.46
CA ASP A 219 -12.45 10.99 7.52
C ASP A 219 -13.88 10.41 7.40
N TYR A 220 -14.08 9.35 6.60
CA TYR A 220 -15.33 8.59 6.56
C TYR A 220 -15.64 7.91 7.90
N LYS A 221 -14.69 7.18 8.50
CA LYS A 221 -14.85 6.56 9.83
C LYS A 221 -15.21 7.59 10.90
N LYS A 222 -14.54 8.74 10.93
CA LYS A 222 -14.86 9.83 11.86
C LYS A 222 -16.27 10.38 11.63
N SER A 223 -16.67 10.53 10.36
CA SER A 223 -18.00 11.00 9.99
C SER A 223 -19.10 10.04 10.49
N LEU A 224 -18.90 8.73 10.38
CA LEU A 224 -19.81 7.71 10.92
C LEU A 224 -19.92 7.79 12.45
N LEU A 225 -18.81 8.00 13.16
CA LEU A 225 -18.81 8.12 14.62
C LEU A 225 -19.51 9.41 15.10
N ASN A 226 -19.31 10.52 14.41
CA ASN A 226 -19.91 11.81 14.76
C ASN A 226 -21.40 11.89 14.36
N GLY A 227 -21.81 11.16 13.32
CA GLY A 227 -23.20 11.02 12.89
C GLY A 227 -24.10 10.28 13.89
N GLN A 228 -23.53 9.64 14.92
CA GLN A 228 -24.29 8.98 15.99
C GLN A 228 -24.66 9.91 17.16
N SER A 229 -24.25 11.20 17.14
CA SER A 229 -24.48 12.15 18.26
C SER A 229 -25.71 13.05 18.11
N PHE A 230 -26.64 12.78 17.19
CA PHE A 230 -27.91 13.50 17.10
C PHE A 230 -29.09 12.55 17.32
N LYS A 231 -29.32 12.18 18.58
CA LYS A 231 -30.63 11.73 19.08
C LYS A 231 -30.89 12.32 20.45
#